data_AF-A0A2E6Y971-F1
#
_entry.id   AF-A0A2E6Y971-F1
#
_cell.length_a   1.000
_cell.length_b   1.000
_cell.length_c   1.000
_cell.angle_alpha   90.00
_cell.angle_beta   90.00
_cell.angle_gamma   90.00
#
_symmetry.space_group_name_H-M   'P 1'
#
loop_
_entity.id
_entity.type
_entity.pdbx_description
1 polymer ?
#
loop_
_entity_poly.entity_id
_entity_poly.type
_entity_poly.pdbx_seq_one_letter_code
_entity_poly.pdbx_strand_id
1 'polypeptide(L)'
;MTQDRWWEAYDDNGDPLPRADGIDAAGAEALIRDAFADVAFPGHWTLSAGGPVTDEPRRVAEVFADKTDWRTLDSAFLDRAPDGQGSALSFLSDAAWRFYLPAFLIADLRGELSHARPLHTIVGGLTDEDRERRINPRLYGERTWGDNARHRLSMLDDAQVRAVSAYLEVKARASAFDARLVTEARAAWFDARLARAT
;
A
#
# COMPACT_ATOMS: atom_id res chain seq x y z
N MET A 1 9.77 -14.55 32.83
CA MET A 1 9.57 -13.23 32.20
C MET A 1 9.43 -13.47 30.71
N THR A 2 8.21 -13.63 30.25
CA THR A 2 7.86 -13.80 28.84
C THR A 2 7.24 -12.47 28.41
N GLN A 3 8.09 -11.59 27.86
CA GLN A 3 7.67 -10.38 27.19
C GLN A 3 7.38 -10.76 25.72
N ASP A 4 6.47 -10.03 25.09
CA ASP A 4 6.20 -9.98 23.65
C ASP A 4 4.98 -10.74 23.12
N ARG A 5 3.80 -10.21 23.49
CA ARG A 5 2.57 -10.23 22.67
C ARG A 5 2.05 -8.79 22.56
N TRP A 6 2.82 -7.90 21.92
CA TRP A 6 2.48 -6.47 21.77
C TRP A 6 1.59 -6.16 20.55
N TRP A 7 0.90 -7.17 20.00
CA TRP A 7 0.04 -7.02 18.81
C TRP A 7 -1.41 -7.47 19.02
N GLU A 8 -1.83 -7.77 20.26
CA GLU A 8 -3.24 -8.00 20.54
C GLU A 8 -3.95 -6.64 20.63
N ALA A 9 -4.84 -6.38 19.68
CA ALA A 9 -5.73 -5.22 19.73
C ALA A 9 -6.78 -5.47 20.81
N TYR A 10 -6.98 -4.49 21.68
CA TYR A 10 -7.95 -4.52 22.77
C TYR A 10 -9.10 -3.58 22.44
N ASP A 11 -10.30 -3.90 22.90
CA ASP A 11 -11.42 -2.96 22.84
C ASP A 11 -11.29 -1.84 23.90
N ASP A 12 -12.24 -0.90 23.92
CA ASP A 12 -12.27 0.20 24.89
C ASP A 12 -12.42 -0.28 26.35
N ASN A 13 -12.69 -1.56 26.58
CA ASN A 13 -12.81 -2.18 27.91
C ASN A 13 -11.53 -2.93 28.32
N GLY A 14 -10.52 -3.00 27.45
CA GLY A 14 -9.28 -3.73 27.71
C GLY A 14 -9.40 -5.24 27.52
N ASP A 15 -10.47 -5.71 26.87
CA ASP A 15 -10.63 -7.12 26.50
C ASP A 15 -9.95 -7.39 25.15
N PRO A 16 -9.24 -8.52 24.98
CA PRO A 16 -8.65 -8.87 23.69
C PRO A 16 -9.77 -9.01 22.66
N LEU A 17 -9.65 -8.31 21.53
CA LEU A 17 -10.59 -8.48 20.44
C LEU A 17 -10.59 -9.95 19.99
N PRO A 18 -11.76 -10.60 19.81
CA PRO A 18 -11.82 -11.97 19.36
C PRO A 18 -11.08 -12.13 18.03
N ARG A 19 -10.33 -13.23 17.85
CA ARG A 19 -9.76 -13.60 16.55
C ARG A 19 -10.93 -13.91 15.60
N ALA A 20 -11.32 -12.92 14.82
CA ALA A 20 -12.44 -13.05 13.89
C ALA A 20 -12.15 -14.12 12.83
N ASP A 21 -13.16 -14.94 12.49
CA ASP A 21 -13.19 -15.72 11.25
C ASP A 21 -12.92 -14.77 10.07
N GLY A 22 -11.78 -14.97 9.40
CA GLY A 22 -11.27 -14.06 8.36
C GLY A 22 -9.78 -14.32 8.12
N ILE A 23 -9.25 -13.88 6.98
CA ILE A 23 -7.84 -14.11 6.62
C ILE A 23 -6.91 -13.45 7.65
N ASP A 24 -5.92 -14.13 8.22
CA ASP A 24 -4.97 -13.51 9.14
C ASP A 24 -3.79 -12.86 8.39
N ALA A 25 -2.84 -12.25 9.11
CA ALA A 25 -1.69 -11.61 8.50
C ALA A 25 -0.84 -12.59 7.66
N ALA A 26 -0.69 -13.85 8.12
CA ALA A 26 0.06 -14.87 7.41
C ALA A 26 -0.65 -15.31 6.12
N GLY A 27 -1.97 -15.48 6.18
CA GLY A 27 -2.79 -15.76 5.00
C GLY A 27 -2.75 -14.61 3.98
N ALA A 28 -2.84 -13.37 4.44
CA ALA A 28 -2.73 -12.19 3.57
C ALA A 28 -1.34 -12.11 2.92
N GLU A 29 -0.27 -12.34 3.67
CA GLU A 29 1.09 -12.42 3.13
C GLU A 29 1.19 -13.51 2.04
N ALA A 30 0.62 -14.71 2.27
CA ALA A 30 0.65 -15.79 1.28
C ALA A 30 -0.07 -15.39 -0.02
N LEU A 31 -1.24 -14.75 0.07
CA LEU A 31 -1.95 -14.24 -1.11
C LEU A 31 -1.14 -13.17 -1.86
N ILE A 32 -0.47 -12.27 -1.13
CA ILE A 32 0.37 -11.23 -1.74
C ILE A 32 1.54 -11.88 -2.50
N ARG A 33 2.21 -12.86 -1.89
CA ARG A 33 3.34 -13.55 -2.54
C ARG A 33 2.91 -14.26 -3.82
N ASP A 34 1.77 -14.94 -3.79
CA ASP A 34 1.21 -15.65 -4.94
C ASP A 34 0.78 -14.68 -6.05
N ALA A 35 -0.06 -13.69 -5.72
CA ALA A 35 -0.61 -12.75 -6.70
C ALA A 35 0.42 -11.84 -7.38
N PHE A 36 1.56 -11.61 -6.73
CA PHE A 36 2.64 -10.78 -7.28
C PHE A 36 3.86 -11.61 -7.74
N ALA A 37 3.77 -12.94 -7.76
CA ALA A 37 4.89 -13.82 -8.10
C ALA A 37 5.42 -13.59 -9.52
N ASP A 38 4.57 -13.24 -10.49
CA ASP A 38 4.99 -13.11 -11.89
C ASP A 38 5.11 -11.65 -12.35
N VAL A 39 5.07 -10.68 -11.42
CA VAL A 39 5.23 -9.27 -11.78
C VAL A 39 6.68 -8.99 -12.17
N ALA A 40 6.89 -8.74 -13.46
CA ALA A 40 8.19 -8.41 -14.01
C ALA A 40 8.67 -7.03 -13.54
N PHE A 41 9.98 -6.89 -13.35
CA PHE A 41 10.62 -5.61 -13.13
C PHE A 41 10.32 -4.66 -14.31
N PRO A 42 9.80 -3.45 -14.08
CA PRO A 42 9.30 -2.59 -15.16
C PRO A 42 10.41 -1.91 -15.97
N GLY A 43 11.67 -2.01 -15.52
CA GLY A 43 12.83 -1.38 -16.14
C GLY A 43 13.26 -0.10 -15.44
N HIS A 44 14.56 0.22 -15.56
CA HIS A 44 15.17 1.35 -14.84
C HIS A 44 14.59 2.71 -15.23
N TRP A 45 14.10 2.85 -16.47
CA TRP A 45 13.56 4.11 -17.00
C TRP A 45 12.18 4.48 -16.44
N THR A 46 11.50 3.56 -15.74
CA THR A 46 10.16 3.76 -15.17
C THR A 46 10.14 3.80 -13.65
N LEU A 47 11.25 4.01 -12.94
CA LEU A 47 11.24 3.82 -11.48
C LEU A 47 10.44 4.88 -10.71
N SER A 48 10.45 6.13 -11.14
CA SER A 48 9.74 7.22 -10.46
C SER A 48 8.69 7.88 -11.34
N ALA A 49 7.58 8.31 -10.74
CA ALA A 49 6.63 9.22 -11.36
C ALA A 49 7.33 10.58 -11.54
N GLY A 50 7.68 10.93 -12.78
CA GLY A 50 8.36 12.17 -13.09
C GLY A 50 7.54 13.40 -12.66
N GLY A 51 8.21 14.42 -12.14
CA GLY A 51 7.63 15.72 -11.84
C GLY A 51 8.71 16.71 -11.39
N PRO A 52 8.82 17.91 -11.98
CA PRO A 52 9.96 18.82 -11.78
C PRO A 52 9.93 19.60 -10.45
N VAL A 53 9.04 19.25 -9.53
CA VAL A 53 8.72 20.10 -8.36
C VAL A 53 9.64 19.79 -7.17
N THR A 54 10.11 18.54 -7.04
CA THR A 54 10.99 18.11 -5.93
C THR A 54 12.05 17.12 -6.43
N ASP A 55 13.15 16.99 -5.68
CA ASP A 55 14.21 16.02 -5.96
C ASP A 55 13.87 14.59 -5.53
N GLU A 56 12.83 14.40 -4.72
CA GLU A 56 12.48 13.10 -4.12
C GLU A 56 12.17 12.01 -5.16
N PRO A 57 11.41 12.25 -6.24
CA PRO A 57 11.23 11.27 -7.31
C PRO A 57 12.55 10.78 -7.90
N ARG A 58 13.50 11.69 -8.17
CA ARG A 58 14.83 11.33 -8.69
C ARG A 58 15.58 10.43 -7.70
N ARG A 59 15.56 10.78 -6.42
CA ARG A 59 16.22 9.99 -5.36
C ARG A 59 15.59 8.60 -5.21
N VAL A 60 14.27 8.48 -5.32
CA VAL A 60 13.59 7.18 -5.37
C VAL A 60 14.09 6.36 -6.55
N ALA A 61 14.16 6.94 -7.76
CA ALA A 61 14.69 6.22 -8.92
C ALA A 61 16.12 5.72 -8.70
N GLU A 62 16.97 6.53 -8.06
CA GLU A 62 18.38 6.19 -7.77
C GLU A 62 18.51 5.03 -6.79
N VAL A 63 17.84 5.11 -5.63
CA VAL A 63 18.00 4.08 -4.58
C VAL A 63 17.33 2.75 -4.94
N PHE A 64 16.38 2.76 -5.88
CA PHE A 64 15.74 1.54 -6.41
C PHE A 64 16.36 1.04 -7.72
N ALA A 65 17.41 1.69 -8.23
CA ALA A 65 17.96 1.38 -9.55
C ALA A 65 18.46 -0.07 -9.68
N ASP A 66 19.03 -0.65 -8.61
CA ASP A 66 19.57 -2.01 -8.60
C ASP A 66 18.58 -3.08 -8.08
N LYS A 67 17.37 -2.67 -7.72
CA LYS A 67 16.38 -3.47 -6.97
C LYS A 67 15.45 -4.25 -7.89
N THR A 68 16.03 -5.16 -8.65
CA THR A 68 15.30 -5.91 -9.70
C THR A 68 14.49 -7.10 -9.20
N ASP A 69 14.58 -7.43 -7.90
CA ASP A 69 13.74 -8.45 -7.25
C ASP A 69 13.13 -7.87 -5.96
N TRP A 70 11.81 -7.71 -5.94
CA TRP A 70 11.10 -7.17 -4.78
C TRP A 70 11.18 -8.11 -3.56
N ARG A 71 11.40 -9.42 -3.77
CA ARG A 71 11.37 -10.45 -2.71
C ARG A 71 12.58 -10.37 -1.79
N THR A 72 13.66 -9.77 -2.26
CA THR A 72 14.92 -9.66 -1.52
C THR A 72 15.07 -8.30 -0.84
N LEU A 73 14.03 -7.46 -0.87
CA LEU A 73 14.09 -6.13 -0.28
C LEU A 73 14.01 -6.20 1.23
N ASP A 74 15.01 -5.59 1.86
CA ASP A 74 15.10 -5.43 3.30
C ASP A 74 14.07 -4.43 3.81
N SER A 75 13.40 -4.75 4.92
CA SER A 75 12.36 -3.89 5.47
C SER A 75 12.89 -2.57 6.04
N ALA A 76 14.12 -2.53 6.57
CA ALA A 76 14.72 -1.27 7.01
C ALA A 76 15.03 -0.34 5.83
N PHE A 77 15.42 -0.89 4.68
CA PHE A 77 15.49 -0.12 3.43
C PHE A 77 14.12 0.41 3.02
N LEU A 78 13.09 -0.45 2.96
CA LEU A 78 11.73 -0.06 2.56
C LEU A 78 11.17 1.04 3.46
N ASP A 79 11.34 0.90 4.78
CA ASP A 79 10.82 1.85 5.77
C ASP A 79 11.41 3.25 5.60
N ARG A 80 12.66 3.33 5.12
CA ARG A 80 13.44 4.57 5.11
C ARG A 80 13.58 5.15 3.72
N ALA A 81 13.27 4.45 2.65
CA ALA A 81 13.49 4.96 1.30
C ALA A 81 12.55 6.13 0.93
N PRO A 82 13.05 7.17 0.22
CA PRO A 82 14.46 7.52 0.02
C PRO A 82 15.05 8.25 1.25
N ASP A 83 16.37 8.13 1.49
CA ASP A 83 17.15 8.94 2.44
C ASP A 83 16.58 9.10 3.88
N GLY A 84 15.88 8.10 4.40
CA GLY A 84 15.28 8.14 5.74
C GLY A 84 13.85 8.70 5.81
N GLN A 85 13.23 9.03 4.67
CA GLN A 85 11.92 9.67 4.63
C GLN A 85 10.73 8.70 4.69
N GLY A 86 10.90 7.46 4.20
CA GLY A 86 9.78 6.49 4.10
C GLY A 86 8.69 6.90 3.11
N SER A 87 9.02 7.74 2.13
CA SER A 87 8.07 8.32 1.17
C SER A 87 8.07 7.61 -0.19
N ALA A 88 8.87 6.55 -0.39
CA ALA A 88 9.09 5.91 -1.69
C ALA A 88 7.79 5.57 -2.45
N LEU A 89 6.80 4.95 -1.80
CA LEU A 89 5.52 4.56 -2.42
C LEU A 89 4.75 5.72 -3.04
N SER A 90 4.96 6.95 -2.57
CA SER A 90 4.31 8.15 -3.13
C SER A 90 4.90 8.55 -4.48
N PHE A 91 6.19 8.26 -4.71
CA PHE A 91 6.94 8.75 -5.87
C PHE A 91 7.33 7.68 -6.88
N LEU A 92 7.12 6.40 -6.58
CA LEU A 92 7.22 5.35 -7.59
C LEU A 92 6.23 5.62 -8.74
N SER A 93 6.64 5.31 -9.98
CA SER A 93 5.70 5.27 -11.10
C SER A 93 4.64 4.19 -10.87
N ASP A 94 3.54 4.18 -11.61
CA ASP A 94 2.49 3.17 -11.40
C ASP A 94 2.98 1.73 -11.67
N ALA A 95 3.89 1.55 -12.63
CA ALA A 95 4.48 0.24 -12.92
C ALA A 95 5.48 -0.20 -11.84
N ALA A 96 6.32 0.73 -11.34
CA ALA A 96 7.26 0.44 -10.25
C ALA A 96 6.52 0.26 -8.91
N TRP A 97 5.45 1.02 -8.69
CA TRP A 97 4.57 0.85 -7.54
C TRP A 97 3.98 -0.55 -7.54
N ARG A 98 3.39 -1.03 -8.64
CA ARG A 98 2.88 -2.41 -8.74
C ARG A 98 3.95 -3.46 -8.43
N PHE A 99 5.17 -3.27 -8.93
CA PHE A 99 6.28 -4.20 -8.72
C PHE A 99 6.77 -4.25 -7.26
N TYR A 100 6.93 -3.10 -6.60
CA TYR A 100 7.49 -3.03 -5.24
C TYR A 100 6.45 -3.12 -4.13
N LEU A 101 5.18 -2.81 -4.41
CA LEU A 101 4.07 -2.88 -3.45
C LEU A 101 4.09 -4.15 -2.57
N PRO A 102 4.20 -5.39 -3.10
CA PRO A 102 4.15 -6.58 -2.26
C PRO A 102 5.20 -6.59 -1.13
N ALA A 103 6.40 -6.07 -1.38
CA ALA A 103 7.45 -6.00 -0.36
C ALA A 103 7.03 -5.09 0.81
N PHE A 104 6.46 -3.92 0.50
CA PHE A 104 5.94 -3.00 1.50
C PHE A 104 4.77 -3.58 2.29
N LEU A 105 3.83 -4.24 1.64
CA LEU A 105 2.67 -4.83 2.32
C LEU A 105 3.09 -5.94 3.29
N ILE A 106 4.03 -6.79 2.86
CA ILE A 106 4.55 -7.88 3.69
C ILE A 106 5.32 -7.33 4.89
N ALA A 107 6.20 -6.34 4.70
CA ALA A 107 6.91 -5.70 5.80
C ALA A 107 5.94 -5.04 6.80
N ASP A 108 4.88 -4.39 6.32
CA ASP A 108 3.86 -3.79 7.18
C ASP A 108 3.02 -4.84 7.94
N LEU A 109 2.66 -5.96 7.31
CA LEU A 109 1.95 -7.07 7.97
C LEU A 109 2.77 -7.70 9.10
N ARG A 110 4.10 -7.68 8.97
CA ARG A 110 5.04 -8.17 9.98
C ARG A 110 5.36 -7.15 11.08
N GLY A 111 4.83 -5.92 10.97
CA GLY A 111 5.11 -4.85 11.91
C GLY A 111 6.53 -4.29 11.82
N GLU A 112 7.17 -4.41 10.66
CA GLU A 112 8.58 -4.03 10.45
C GLU A 112 8.73 -2.57 9.95
N LEU A 113 7.63 -1.86 9.69
CA LEU A 113 7.63 -0.48 9.21
C LEU A 113 7.23 0.49 10.33
N SER A 114 7.94 1.62 10.41
CA SER A 114 7.70 2.71 11.38
C SER A 114 7.42 4.05 10.70
N HIS A 115 7.96 4.27 9.50
CA HIS A 115 7.87 5.51 8.73
C HIS A 115 7.07 5.33 7.44
N ALA A 116 7.36 4.29 6.67
CA ALA A 116 6.60 3.98 5.48
C ALA A 116 5.17 3.58 5.87
N ARG A 117 4.17 4.10 5.13
CA ARG A 117 2.74 3.89 5.44
C ARG A 117 1.97 3.32 4.25
N PRO A 118 2.14 2.03 3.92
CA PRO A 118 1.54 1.44 2.72
C PRO A 118 0.01 1.59 2.67
N LEU A 119 -0.67 1.37 3.81
CA LEU A 119 -2.11 1.58 3.94
C LEU A 119 -2.53 2.96 3.43
N HIS A 120 -1.92 4.03 3.94
CA HIS A 120 -2.24 5.41 3.56
C HIS A 120 -1.98 5.69 2.07
N THR A 121 -0.96 5.06 1.48
CA THR A 121 -0.70 5.22 0.03
C THR A 121 -1.69 4.47 -0.85
N ILE A 122 -2.31 3.39 -0.35
CA ILE A 122 -3.33 2.63 -1.07
C ILE A 122 -4.70 3.30 -0.97
N VAL A 123 -5.09 3.74 0.22
CA VAL A 123 -6.42 4.33 0.46
C VAL A 123 -6.48 5.82 0.12
N GLY A 124 -5.32 6.48 0.02
CA GLY A 124 -5.23 7.88 -0.35
C GLY A 124 -5.84 8.15 -1.73
N GLY A 125 -6.74 9.14 -1.78
CA GLY A 125 -7.57 9.48 -2.93
C GLY A 125 -8.87 8.68 -3.02
N LEU A 126 -9.10 7.66 -2.19
CA LEU A 126 -10.36 6.91 -2.17
C LEU A 126 -11.27 7.27 -1.00
N THR A 127 -10.80 8.08 -0.06
CA THR A 127 -11.60 8.51 1.10
C THR A 127 -12.54 9.63 0.71
N ASP A 128 -13.61 9.83 1.48
CA ASP A 128 -14.54 10.94 1.24
C ASP A 128 -13.84 12.30 1.35
N GLU A 129 -12.81 12.40 2.19
CA GLU A 129 -12.04 13.63 2.45
C GLU A 129 -11.23 14.08 1.23
N ASP A 130 -10.60 13.14 0.52
CA ASP A 130 -9.60 13.47 -0.49
C ASP A 130 -10.00 13.13 -1.93
N ARG A 131 -10.99 12.27 -2.16
CA ARG A 131 -11.31 11.79 -3.53
C ARG A 131 -11.63 12.92 -4.52
N GLU A 132 -12.35 13.96 -4.08
CA GLU A 132 -12.75 15.08 -4.95
C GLU A 132 -11.72 16.22 -4.95
N ARG A 133 -10.66 16.11 -4.13
CA ARG A 133 -9.65 17.16 -4.02
C ARG A 133 -8.77 17.16 -5.27
N ARG A 134 -8.69 18.31 -5.94
CA ARG A 134 -7.82 18.49 -7.12
C ARG A 134 -6.34 18.43 -6.75
N ILE A 135 -5.56 17.72 -7.56
CA ILE A 135 -4.08 17.69 -7.47
C ILE A 135 -3.56 18.94 -8.17
N ASN A 136 -2.85 19.81 -7.44
CA ASN A 136 -2.23 21.05 -7.94
C ASN A 136 -2.79 21.52 -9.31
N PRO A 137 -3.91 22.26 -9.34
CA PRO A 137 -4.64 22.56 -10.58
C PRO A 137 -3.82 23.26 -11.65
N ARG A 138 -2.71 23.92 -11.26
CA ARG A 138 -1.78 24.57 -12.21
C ARG A 138 -0.99 23.57 -13.06
N LEU A 139 -0.70 22.39 -12.50
CA LEU A 139 0.11 21.36 -13.16
C LEU A 139 -0.75 20.25 -13.76
N TYR A 140 -1.86 19.89 -13.10
CA TYR A 140 -2.67 18.72 -13.47
C TYR A 140 -4.12 19.05 -13.84
N GLY A 141 -4.47 20.33 -13.96
CA GLY A 141 -5.80 20.78 -14.36
C GLY A 141 -6.89 20.31 -13.40
N GLU A 142 -7.87 19.61 -13.95
CA GLU A 142 -9.05 19.12 -13.22
C GLU A 142 -8.83 17.76 -12.53
N ARG A 143 -7.65 17.15 -12.67
CA ARG A 143 -7.36 15.83 -12.10
C ARG A 143 -7.49 15.85 -10.58
N THR A 144 -8.27 14.92 -10.04
CA THR A 144 -8.45 14.72 -8.60
C THR A 144 -7.51 13.66 -8.04
N TRP A 145 -7.37 13.62 -6.71
CA TRP A 145 -6.72 12.50 -6.03
C TRP A 145 -7.46 11.19 -6.26
N GLY A 146 -8.79 11.21 -6.40
CA GLY A 146 -9.57 10.03 -6.77
C GLY A 146 -9.28 9.50 -8.17
N ASP A 147 -9.12 10.38 -9.16
CA ASP A 147 -8.71 9.96 -10.50
C ASP A 147 -7.32 9.31 -10.48
N ASN A 148 -6.39 9.90 -9.72
CA ASN A 148 -5.04 9.38 -9.58
C ASN A 148 -5.01 8.00 -8.89
N ALA A 149 -5.75 7.84 -7.78
CA ALA A 149 -5.83 6.57 -7.05
C ALA A 149 -6.43 5.47 -7.92
N ARG A 150 -7.56 5.75 -8.61
CA ARG A 150 -8.20 4.78 -9.52
C ARG A 150 -7.29 4.39 -10.68
N HIS A 151 -6.55 5.34 -11.25
CA HIS A 151 -5.58 5.05 -12.32
C HIS A 151 -4.48 4.11 -11.82
N ARG A 152 -3.84 4.42 -10.69
CA ARG A 152 -2.78 3.58 -10.13
C ARG A 152 -3.28 2.18 -9.78
N LEU A 153 -4.44 2.08 -9.13
CA LEU A 153 -5.05 0.80 -8.77
C LEU A 153 -5.51 -0.01 -9.99
N SER A 154 -5.80 0.64 -11.13
CA SER A 154 -6.10 -0.06 -12.39
C SER A 154 -4.94 -0.90 -12.94
N MET A 155 -3.72 -0.70 -12.43
CA MET A 155 -2.56 -1.54 -12.78
C MET A 155 -2.64 -2.94 -12.17
N LEU A 156 -3.49 -3.14 -11.17
CA LEU A 156 -3.65 -4.42 -10.49
C LEU A 156 -4.64 -5.32 -11.22
N ASP A 157 -4.26 -6.59 -11.43
CA ASP A 157 -5.19 -7.63 -11.88
C ASP A 157 -6.07 -8.14 -10.74
N ASP A 158 -7.00 -9.06 -11.05
CA ASP A 158 -7.98 -9.55 -10.08
C ASP A 158 -7.34 -10.27 -8.89
N ALA A 159 -6.25 -11.02 -9.10
CA ALA A 159 -5.56 -11.71 -8.02
C ALA A 159 -4.87 -10.71 -7.10
N GLN A 160 -4.26 -9.67 -7.69
CA GLN A 160 -3.60 -8.61 -6.95
C GLN A 160 -4.60 -7.75 -6.17
N VAL A 161 -5.76 -7.43 -6.75
CA VAL A 161 -6.84 -6.72 -6.05
C VAL A 161 -7.33 -7.54 -4.84
N ARG A 162 -7.52 -8.86 -5.00
CA ARG A 162 -7.89 -9.74 -3.89
C ARG A 162 -6.84 -9.75 -2.77
N ALA A 163 -5.56 -9.85 -3.13
CA ALA A 163 -4.46 -9.84 -2.16
C ALA A 163 -4.35 -8.51 -1.40
N VAL A 164 -4.47 -7.38 -2.10
CA VAL A 164 -4.50 -6.05 -1.46
C VAL A 164 -5.75 -5.89 -0.58
N SER A 165 -6.91 -6.38 -1.02
CA SER A 165 -8.14 -6.35 -0.22
C SER A 165 -7.99 -7.13 1.10
N ALA A 166 -7.35 -8.30 1.06
CA ALA A 166 -7.04 -9.10 2.25
C ALA A 166 -6.09 -8.36 3.21
N TYR A 167 -5.07 -7.69 2.69
CA TYR A 167 -4.20 -6.81 3.49
C TYR A 167 -5.00 -5.72 4.20
N LEU A 168 -5.89 -5.03 3.48
CA LEU A 168 -6.73 -3.97 4.06
C LEU A 168 -7.63 -4.50 5.19
N GLU A 169 -8.19 -5.71 5.06
CA GLU A 169 -8.99 -6.35 6.12
C GLU A 169 -8.17 -6.65 7.38
N VAL A 170 -6.90 -7.04 7.23
CA VAL A 170 -6.00 -7.24 8.38
C VAL A 170 -5.74 -5.91 9.07
N LYS A 171 -5.43 -4.84 8.32
CA LYS A 171 -5.19 -3.51 8.91
C LYS A 171 -6.44 -2.95 9.60
N ALA A 172 -7.62 -3.10 8.99
CA ALA A 172 -8.88 -2.66 9.57
C ALA A 172 -9.19 -3.31 10.92
N ARG A 173 -8.83 -4.59 11.12
CA ARG A 173 -9.03 -5.28 12.40
C ARG A 173 -8.03 -4.84 13.47
N ALA A 174 -6.85 -4.36 13.09
CA ALA A 174 -5.81 -3.97 14.03
C ALA A 174 -6.02 -2.55 14.61
N SER A 175 -6.79 -1.70 13.96
CA SER A 175 -6.96 -0.29 14.34
C SER A 175 -8.32 0.24 13.92
N ALA A 176 -9.11 0.76 14.87
CA ALA A 176 -10.41 1.37 14.58
C ALA A 176 -10.28 2.62 13.68
N PHE A 177 -9.17 3.34 13.77
CA PHE A 177 -8.87 4.45 12.88
C PHE A 177 -8.69 3.96 11.43
N ASP A 178 -7.93 2.88 11.25
CA ASP A 178 -7.70 2.28 9.93
C ASP A 178 -8.98 1.63 9.38
N ALA A 179 -9.80 1.03 10.25
CA ALA A 179 -11.08 0.41 9.88
C ALA A 179 -11.99 1.36 9.11
N ARG A 180 -12.07 2.62 9.55
CA ARG A 180 -12.86 3.65 8.86
C ARG A 180 -12.32 3.93 7.46
N LEU A 181 -11.02 4.21 7.34
CA LEU A 181 -10.36 4.52 6.07
C LEU A 181 -10.49 3.35 5.07
N VAL A 182 -10.29 2.13 5.56
CA VAL A 182 -10.44 0.90 4.77
C VAL A 182 -11.88 0.74 4.28
N THR A 183 -12.87 0.95 5.14
CA THR A 183 -14.29 0.81 4.77
C THR A 183 -14.66 1.76 3.62
N GLU A 184 -14.27 3.03 3.72
CA GLU A 184 -14.50 4.03 2.67
C GLU A 184 -13.81 3.62 1.35
N ALA A 185 -12.51 3.29 1.41
CA ALA A 185 -11.74 2.95 0.23
C ALA A 185 -12.26 1.67 -0.46
N ARG A 186 -12.70 0.69 0.31
CA ARG A 186 -13.27 -0.55 -0.22
C ARG A 186 -14.58 -0.33 -0.96
N ALA A 187 -15.50 0.41 -0.35
CA ALA A 187 -16.78 0.76 -0.96
C ALA A 187 -16.58 1.59 -2.25
N ALA A 188 -15.59 2.49 -2.24
CA ALA A 188 -15.29 3.37 -3.37
C ALA A 188 -14.71 2.64 -4.60
N TRP A 189 -14.01 1.52 -4.41
CA TRP A 189 -13.29 0.86 -5.52
C TRP A 189 -13.17 -0.66 -5.42
N PHE A 190 -12.66 -1.22 -4.32
CA PHE A 190 -12.31 -2.65 -4.23
C PHE A 190 -13.52 -3.57 -4.36
N ASP A 191 -14.60 -3.32 -3.62
CA ASP A 191 -15.75 -4.23 -3.59
C ASP A 191 -16.45 -4.28 -4.95
N ALA A 192 -16.64 -3.12 -5.59
CA ALA A 192 -17.18 -3.03 -6.93
C ALA A 192 -16.28 -3.70 -7.98
N ARG A 193 -14.95 -3.64 -7.81
CA ARG A 193 -13.97 -4.27 -8.71
C ARG A 193 -13.98 -5.79 -8.59
N LEU A 194 -14.11 -6.31 -7.37
CA LEU A 194 -14.16 -7.75 -7.09
C LEU A 194 -15.49 -8.38 -7.53
N ALA A 195 -16.61 -7.68 -7.35
CA ALA A 195 -17.92 -8.15 -7.79
C ALA A 195 -18.04 -8.32 -9.33
N ARG A 196 -17.22 -7.60 -10.11
CA ARG A 196 -17.17 -7.74 -11.59
C ARG A 196 -16.25 -8.86 -12.08
N ALA A 197 -15.37 -9.36 -11.20
CA ALA A 197 -14.39 -10.40 -11.52
C ALA A 197 -14.91 -11.82 -11.20
N THR A 198 -16.13 -11.92 -10.63
CA THR A 198 -16.83 -13.17 -10.30
C THR A 198 -17.91 -13.42 -11.34
#